data_AF-A0A8T5EPA3-F1
#
_entry.id   AF-A0A8T5EPA3-F1
#
_cell.length_a   1.000
_cell.length_b   1.000
_cell.length_c   1.000
_cell.angle_alpha   90.00
_cell.angle_beta   90.00
_cell.angle_gamma   90.00
#
_symmetry.space_group_name_H-M   'P 1'
#
loop_
_entity.id
_entity.type
_entity.pdbx_description
1 polymer ?
#
loop_
_entity_poly.entity_id
_entity_poly.type
_entity_poly.pdbx_seq_one_letter_code
_entity_poly.pdbx_strand_id
1 'polypeptide(L)'
;MSECVACGENSKTQIWCEICTLLVPKITGYSLDWIPDKKKADELRESIGNPSSDIRKVWKSFNLLDLENRDWALDSRVEKLQTRIFDWNRERKDTETIFSKEDERIFRDIIREYKIEEINDMKRLQRGWVLPDGSHLSWISGNFFLDGEVIRLPYRDLREVLETNQNNTFSWKILLYSISLATENKYLDNKPNAWHWARGFTKIGDKNLIKHPINNLDLIDNKRVFNFIQHSLLKNGDRDYWLENWSKILSDRTRMFIKGYKAPRSLIVDKGRLMIRVRRNDTWRKIRVPRDLNIWSTLVNWSLSTPGHENRMKLECLQYYLFCDIERNIISNPDINGIKFLRGIIDQSDGKVVLKGEKRIEITGELGVKYAVIPGRGPHQSRFRVTAEPISEQDIIEGQINSLILRRENVQRMERERNGLVKELCIVEDPSLRKLVIGDAIGSIVMALLNDKTSRKNINTLDNYLSRFERYKRRGDKNDNLRERFDVNRNYLEQMVALRERLQIINR
;
A
#
# COMPACT_ATOMS: atom_id res chain seq x y z
N MET A 1 -21.40 -22.53 12.96
CA MET A 1 -19.98 -22.49 12.58
C MET A 1 -19.90 -21.76 11.25
N SER A 2 -18.98 -20.82 11.09
CA SER A 2 -18.77 -20.10 9.83
C SER A 2 -17.49 -20.60 9.17
N GLU A 3 -17.49 -20.83 7.86
CA GLU A 3 -16.28 -21.18 7.13
C GLU A 3 -15.38 -19.94 6.93
N CYS A 4 -14.07 -20.15 7.03
CA CYS A 4 -13.08 -19.12 6.80
C CYS A 4 -13.06 -18.71 5.33
N VAL A 5 -13.22 -17.41 5.03
CA VAL A 5 -13.34 -16.90 3.65
C VAL A 5 -12.14 -17.23 2.76
N ALA A 6 -10.92 -17.31 3.32
CA ALA A 6 -9.72 -17.65 2.55
C ALA A 6 -9.52 -19.16 2.28
N CYS A 7 -9.60 -20.00 3.32
CA CYS A 7 -9.21 -21.41 3.22
C CYS A 7 -10.37 -22.41 3.34
N GLY A 8 -11.61 -21.93 3.55
CA GLY A 8 -12.81 -22.77 3.67
C GLY A 8 -12.96 -23.50 5.00
N GLU A 9 -12.09 -23.26 5.98
CA GLU A 9 -12.08 -24.04 7.21
C GLU A 9 -13.03 -23.54 8.29
N ASN A 10 -13.57 -24.46 9.08
CA ASN A 10 -14.48 -24.14 10.18
C ASN A 10 -13.83 -23.18 11.19
N SER A 11 -14.47 -22.03 11.38
CA SER A 11 -14.10 -21.01 12.35
C SER A 11 -15.18 -20.89 13.42
N LYS A 12 -14.74 -20.76 14.68
CA LYS A 12 -15.62 -20.82 15.84
C LYS A 12 -16.52 -19.59 15.99
N THR A 13 -16.10 -18.42 15.49
CA THR A 13 -16.87 -17.15 15.52
C THR A 13 -16.39 -16.07 14.53
N GLN A 14 -15.22 -16.25 13.90
CA GLN A 14 -14.58 -15.22 13.08
C GLN A 14 -14.70 -15.51 11.58
N ILE A 15 -14.80 -14.45 10.77
CA ILE A 15 -14.80 -14.51 9.28
C ILE A 15 -13.49 -15.15 8.75
N TRP A 16 -12.39 -14.97 9.49
CA TRP A 16 -11.06 -15.49 9.17
C TRP A 16 -10.61 -16.46 10.27
N CYS A 17 -9.99 -17.58 9.92
CA CYS A 17 -9.33 -18.44 10.90
C CYS A 17 -7.98 -17.85 11.34
N GLU A 18 -7.48 -18.23 12.51
CA GLU A 18 -6.26 -17.67 13.12
C GLU A 18 -5.03 -17.72 12.18
N ILE A 19 -4.83 -18.83 11.46
CA ILE A 19 -3.73 -18.97 10.50
C ILE A 19 -3.91 -18.02 9.30
N CYS A 20 -5.15 -17.86 8.80
CA CYS A 20 -5.41 -16.94 7.69
C CYS A 20 -5.22 -15.48 8.12
N THR A 21 -5.64 -15.13 9.34
CA THR A 21 -5.37 -13.81 9.93
C THR A 21 -3.88 -13.48 9.96
N LEU A 22 -3.05 -14.49 10.22
CA LEU A 22 -1.60 -14.35 10.23
C LEU A 22 -0.97 -14.28 8.82
N LEU A 23 -1.40 -15.14 7.90
CA LEU A 23 -0.71 -15.37 6.61
C LEU A 23 -1.30 -14.61 5.42
N VAL A 24 -2.62 -14.45 5.33
CA VAL A 24 -3.29 -13.79 4.19
C VAL A 24 -2.76 -12.37 3.99
N PRO A 25 -2.50 -11.55 5.03
CA PRO A 25 -1.90 -10.23 4.82
C PRO A 25 -0.49 -10.26 4.21
N LYS A 26 0.25 -11.35 4.45
CA LYS A 26 1.60 -11.55 3.89
C LYS A 26 1.56 -12.06 2.46
N ILE A 27 0.56 -12.89 2.13
CA ILE A 27 0.32 -13.39 0.77
C ILE A 27 -0.20 -12.25 -0.13
N THR A 28 -1.22 -11.54 0.32
CA THR A 28 -1.94 -10.54 -0.48
C THR A 28 -1.28 -9.15 -0.45
N GLY A 29 -0.50 -8.86 0.59
CA GLY A 29 0.14 -7.57 0.81
C GLY A 29 -0.80 -6.47 1.31
N TYR A 30 -1.96 -6.82 1.88
CA TYR A 30 -2.97 -5.92 2.44
C TYR A 30 -3.45 -6.40 3.81
N SER A 31 -3.91 -5.47 4.66
CA SER A 31 -4.65 -5.88 5.88
C SER A 31 -5.94 -6.58 5.48
N LEU A 32 -6.43 -7.48 6.32
CA LEU A 32 -7.73 -8.11 6.12
C LEU A 32 -8.87 -7.08 6.02
N ASP A 33 -8.76 -5.96 6.73
CA ASP A 33 -9.73 -4.86 6.71
C ASP A 33 -9.91 -4.22 5.33
N TRP A 34 -8.94 -4.41 4.43
CA TRP A 34 -8.95 -3.86 3.07
C TRP A 34 -9.25 -4.90 2.00
N ILE A 35 -9.61 -6.12 2.41
CA ILE A 35 -10.12 -7.14 1.50
C ILE A 35 -11.64 -7.00 1.49
N PRO A 36 -12.25 -6.59 0.36
CA PRO A 36 -13.68 -6.35 0.31
C PRO A 36 -14.46 -7.67 0.46
N ASP A 37 -15.70 -7.54 0.94
CA ASP A 37 -16.64 -8.65 1.00
C ASP A 37 -16.96 -9.13 -0.42
N LYS A 38 -16.86 -10.45 -0.64
CA LYS A 38 -17.20 -11.08 -1.92
C LYS A 38 -18.65 -10.82 -2.31
N LYS A 39 -19.58 -10.79 -1.35
CA LYS A 39 -21.00 -10.50 -1.64
C LYS A 39 -21.18 -9.12 -2.28
N LYS A 40 -20.55 -8.09 -1.71
CA LYS A 40 -20.59 -6.73 -2.27
C LYS A 40 -19.88 -6.62 -3.62
N ALA A 41 -18.87 -7.45 -3.85
CA ALA A 41 -18.23 -7.54 -5.16
C ALA A 41 -19.11 -8.22 -6.20
N ASP A 42 -19.89 -9.23 -5.80
CA ASP A 42 -20.87 -9.89 -6.65
C ASP A 42 -22.06 -8.96 -6.95
N GLU A 43 -22.55 -8.19 -5.96
CA GLU A 43 -23.54 -7.11 -6.16
C GLU A 43 -23.04 -6.05 -7.16
N LEU A 44 -21.78 -5.60 -7.02
CA LEU A 44 -21.17 -4.68 -7.98
C LEU A 44 -21.09 -5.34 -9.37
N ARG A 45 -20.69 -6.61 -9.46
CA ARG A 45 -20.61 -7.33 -10.73
C ARG A 45 -21.99 -7.47 -11.39
N GLU A 46 -23.04 -7.71 -10.60
CA GLU A 46 -24.42 -7.81 -11.08
C GLU A 46 -24.92 -6.45 -11.60
N SER A 47 -24.72 -5.37 -10.84
CA SER A 47 -25.13 -4.01 -11.23
C SER A 47 -24.49 -3.54 -12.54
N ILE A 48 -23.30 -4.04 -12.90
CA ILE A 48 -22.64 -3.74 -14.18
C ILE A 48 -22.86 -4.82 -15.24
N GLY A 49 -23.87 -5.69 -15.10
CA GLY A 49 -24.27 -6.66 -16.13
C GLY A 49 -23.41 -7.93 -16.20
N ASN A 50 -22.87 -8.38 -15.07
CA ASN A 50 -22.12 -9.63 -14.93
C ASN A 50 -21.00 -9.87 -15.95
N PRO A 51 -20.04 -8.92 -16.10
CA PRO A 51 -18.92 -9.09 -17.01
C PRO A 51 -18.02 -10.25 -16.58
N SER A 52 -17.53 -11.02 -17.55
CA SER A 52 -16.39 -11.92 -17.33
C SER A 52 -15.14 -11.11 -17.00
N SER A 53 -14.15 -11.74 -16.36
CA SER A 53 -12.90 -11.12 -15.88
C SER A 53 -11.92 -10.62 -16.96
N ASP A 54 -12.33 -10.65 -18.24
CA ASP A 54 -11.59 -10.04 -19.35
C ASP A 54 -11.61 -8.51 -19.25
N ILE A 55 -10.43 -7.90 -19.40
CA ILE A 55 -10.23 -6.45 -19.21
C ILE A 55 -11.17 -5.63 -20.11
N ARG A 56 -11.35 -6.02 -21.38
CA ARG A 56 -12.19 -5.25 -22.31
C ARG A 56 -13.67 -5.35 -21.94
N LYS A 57 -14.12 -6.54 -21.54
CA LYS A 57 -15.50 -6.78 -21.14
C LYS A 57 -15.85 -6.05 -19.84
N VAL A 58 -14.97 -6.09 -18.84
CA VAL A 58 -15.14 -5.30 -17.60
C VAL A 58 -15.23 -3.82 -17.91
N TRP A 59 -14.34 -3.27 -18.75
CA TRP A 59 -14.42 -1.86 -19.08
C TRP A 59 -15.66 -1.47 -19.89
N LYS A 60 -16.09 -2.32 -20.83
CA LYS A 60 -17.32 -2.08 -21.60
C LYS A 60 -18.56 -2.03 -20.70
N SER A 61 -18.54 -2.77 -19.60
CA SER A 61 -19.66 -2.87 -18.68
C SER A 61 -19.86 -1.60 -17.82
N PHE A 62 -18.84 -0.74 -17.70
CA PHE A 62 -18.96 0.57 -17.03
C PHE A 62 -19.95 1.51 -17.72
N ASN A 63 -20.34 1.23 -18.97
CA ASN A 63 -21.38 1.98 -19.66
C ASN A 63 -22.75 1.85 -18.99
N LEU A 64 -22.95 0.80 -18.19
CA LEU A 64 -24.19 0.53 -17.45
C LEU A 64 -24.25 1.25 -16.10
N LEU A 65 -23.17 1.89 -15.65
CA LEU A 65 -23.16 2.63 -14.39
C LEU A 65 -23.93 3.95 -14.51
N ASP A 66 -24.68 4.26 -13.45
CA ASP A 66 -25.49 5.48 -13.36
C ASP A 66 -24.68 6.76 -13.53
N LEU A 67 -25.35 7.74 -14.16
CA LEU A 67 -24.82 9.09 -14.42
C LEU A 67 -24.36 9.80 -13.15
N GLU A 68 -24.98 9.50 -12.00
CA GLU A 68 -24.66 10.04 -10.68
C GLU A 68 -23.22 9.76 -10.23
N ASN A 69 -22.50 8.82 -10.86
CA ASN A 69 -21.10 8.57 -10.53
C ASN A 69 -20.11 9.52 -11.25
N ARG A 70 -20.55 10.23 -12.28
CA ARG A 70 -19.66 10.88 -13.26
C ARG A 70 -20.02 12.32 -13.61
N ASP A 71 -21.22 12.76 -13.29
CA ASP A 71 -21.76 14.07 -13.65
C ASP A 71 -21.18 15.24 -12.85
N TRP A 72 -20.53 14.99 -11.71
CA TRP A 72 -19.74 16.01 -11.00
C TRP A 72 -18.67 16.68 -11.87
N ALA A 73 -18.18 15.99 -12.89
CA ALA A 73 -17.15 16.50 -13.80
C ALA A 73 -17.75 17.23 -15.03
N LEU A 74 -19.09 17.25 -15.17
CA LEU A 74 -19.77 17.94 -16.26
C LEU A 74 -20.06 19.39 -15.86
N ASP A 75 -19.81 20.33 -16.78
CA ASP A 75 -20.23 21.73 -16.62
C ASP A 75 -21.03 22.16 -17.85
N SER A 76 -22.32 22.44 -17.66
CA SER A 76 -23.23 22.92 -18.71
C SER A 76 -22.87 24.32 -19.21
N ARG A 77 -21.89 25.01 -18.59
CA ARG A 77 -21.41 26.34 -18.98
C ARG A 77 -20.13 26.32 -19.81
N VAL A 78 -19.61 25.15 -20.18
CA VAL A 78 -18.42 25.05 -21.06
C VAL A 78 -18.62 25.86 -22.35
N GLU A 79 -19.84 25.86 -22.91
CA GLU A 79 -20.20 26.70 -24.07
C GLU A 79 -20.07 28.22 -23.80
N LYS A 80 -20.35 28.67 -22.57
CA LYS A 80 -20.24 30.10 -22.20
C LYS A 80 -18.81 30.55 -21.94
N LEU A 81 -17.93 29.64 -21.49
CA LEU A 81 -16.53 29.95 -21.17
C LEU A 81 -15.64 30.02 -22.43
N GLN A 82 -15.94 29.23 -23.47
CA GLN A 82 -15.24 29.27 -24.77
C GLN A 82 -15.18 30.68 -25.40
N THR A 83 -16.12 31.56 -25.09
CA THR A 83 -16.19 32.93 -25.64
C THR A 83 -15.35 33.97 -24.89
N ARG A 84 -14.84 33.70 -23.68
CA ARG A 84 -14.32 34.74 -22.77
C ARG A 84 -12.80 34.79 -22.56
N ILE A 85 -12.04 33.79 -23.03
CA ILE A 85 -10.60 33.74 -22.78
C ILE A 85 -9.83 34.11 -24.05
N PHE A 86 -8.90 35.05 -23.90
CA PHE A 86 -8.02 35.51 -24.96
C PHE A 86 -7.04 34.38 -25.29
N ASP A 87 -7.23 33.73 -26.44
CA ASP A 87 -6.34 32.68 -26.93
C ASP A 87 -5.10 33.33 -27.57
N TRP A 88 -3.93 33.19 -26.93
CA TRP A 88 -2.65 33.64 -27.52
C TRP A 88 -2.29 32.90 -28.82
N ASN A 89 -2.98 31.79 -29.12
CA ASN A 89 -2.81 30.99 -30.32
C ASN A 89 -3.98 31.14 -31.32
N ARG A 90 -4.87 32.14 -31.16
CA ARG A 90 -6.07 32.32 -32.01
C ARG A 90 -5.78 32.44 -33.52
N GLU A 91 -4.59 32.91 -33.87
CA GLU A 91 -4.14 33.05 -35.26
C GLU A 91 -3.51 31.76 -35.84
N ARG A 92 -3.22 30.76 -34.98
CA ARG A 92 -2.83 29.43 -35.41
C ARG A 92 -4.08 28.58 -35.55
N LYS A 93 -4.58 28.44 -36.78
CA LYS A 93 -5.63 27.47 -37.18
C LYS A 93 -5.18 26.00 -37.09
N ASP A 94 -4.10 25.72 -36.37
CA ASP A 94 -3.60 24.37 -36.22
C ASP A 94 -4.37 23.73 -35.05
N THR A 95 -5.44 23.02 -35.40
CA THR A 95 -6.16 22.08 -34.53
C THR A 95 -5.34 20.84 -34.14
N GLU A 96 -4.04 20.84 -34.44
CA GLU A 96 -3.11 19.78 -34.06
C GLU A 96 -2.82 19.85 -32.56
N THR A 97 -2.92 18.72 -31.89
CA THR A 97 -2.70 18.58 -30.46
C THR A 97 -1.43 19.27 -29.94
N ILE A 98 -1.55 19.91 -28.79
CA ILE A 98 -0.53 20.60 -27.97
C ILE A 98 0.81 19.87 -27.84
N PHE A 99 0.76 18.54 -27.84
CA PHE A 99 1.92 17.68 -27.65
C PHE A 99 2.05 16.72 -28.81
N SER A 100 3.12 16.88 -29.59
CA SER A 100 3.44 15.98 -30.68
C SER A 100 3.85 14.60 -30.12
N LYS A 101 3.93 13.57 -30.98
CA LYS A 101 4.50 12.28 -30.54
C LYS A 101 6.00 12.43 -30.26
N GLU A 102 6.62 13.41 -30.89
CA GLU A 102 8.02 13.78 -30.80
C GLU A 102 8.32 14.35 -29.40
N ASP A 103 7.39 15.10 -28.80
CA ASP A 103 7.49 15.67 -27.44
C ASP A 103 7.58 14.60 -26.33
N GLU A 104 7.18 13.36 -26.61
CA GLU A 104 7.27 12.27 -25.63
C GLU A 104 8.72 11.95 -25.21
N ARG A 105 9.70 12.34 -26.02
CA ARG A 105 11.12 12.23 -25.67
C ARG A 105 11.49 13.21 -24.57
N ILE A 106 11.02 14.46 -24.68
CA ILE A 106 11.25 15.54 -23.71
C ILE A 106 10.64 15.18 -22.35
N PHE A 107 9.45 14.58 -22.34
CA PHE A 107 8.78 14.20 -21.08
C PHE A 107 9.43 13.01 -20.35
N ARG A 108 10.30 12.24 -21.00
CA ARG A 108 10.96 11.06 -20.39
C ARG A 108 12.33 11.38 -19.81
N ASP A 109 13.10 12.24 -20.47
CA ASP A 109 14.51 12.44 -20.18
C ASP A 109 14.71 13.79 -19.47
N ILE A 110 14.47 13.83 -18.16
CA ILE A 110 14.54 15.05 -17.31
C ILE A 110 15.97 15.62 -17.22
N ILE A 111 17.01 14.83 -17.52
CA ILE A 111 18.43 15.15 -17.26
C ILE A 111 19.27 14.95 -18.53
N ARG A 112 19.12 15.82 -19.53
CA ARG A 112 20.05 15.91 -20.68
C ARG A 112 20.26 17.34 -21.13
N GLU A 113 21.42 17.60 -21.73
CA GLU A 113 21.68 18.82 -22.50
C GLU A 113 20.81 18.80 -23.76
N TYR A 114 19.97 19.81 -23.91
CA TYR A 114 19.03 19.93 -25.03
C TYR A 114 19.72 20.50 -26.27
N LYS A 115 19.39 19.97 -27.45
CA LYS A 115 19.78 20.55 -28.74
C LYS A 115 19.01 21.84 -29.02
N ILE A 116 19.52 22.69 -29.91
CA ILE A 116 18.89 23.98 -30.28
C ILE A 116 17.44 23.80 -30.79
N GLU A 117 17.18 22.74 -31.56
CA GLU A 117 15.84 22.38 -32.03
C GLU A 117 14.89 22.09 -30.86
N GLU A 118 15.37 21.39 -29.84
CA GLU A 118 14.62 21.07 -28.63
C GLU A 118 14.35 22.33 -27.78
N ILE A 119 15.18 23.38 -27.85
CA ILE A 119 14.93 24.66 -27.15
C ILE A 119 13.64 25.32 -27.66
N ASN A 120 13.34 25.24 -28.95
CA ASN A 120 12.10 25.81 -29.51
C ASN A 120 10.87 24.99 -29.08
N ASP A 121 10.99 23.67 -29.03
CA ASP A 121 9.96 22.79 -28.47
C ASP A 121 9.73 23.08 -26.98
N MET A 122 10.80 23.26 -26.20
CA MET A 122 10.72 23.66 -24.80
C MET A 122 9.98 24.99 -24.62
N LYS A 123 10.29 26.01 -25.44
CA LYS A 123 9.59 27.30 -25.41
C LYS A 123 8.10 27.16 -25.76
N ARG A 124 7.76 26.31 -26.72
CA ARG A 124 6.35 25.98 -27.06
C ARG A 124 5.66 25.31 -25.87
N LEU A 125 6.28 24.30 -25.27
CA LEU A 125 5.75 23.58 -24.11
C LEU A 125 5.57 24.49 -22.87
N GLN A 126 6.49 25.44 -22.66
CA GLN A 126 6.41 26.44 -21.60
C GLN A 126 5.31 27.46 -21.83
N ARG A 127 5.14 27.92 -23.09
CA ARG A 127 4.01 28.77 -23.48
C ARG A 127 2.69 28.08 -23.23
N GLY A 128 2.64 26.76 -23.35
CA GLY A 128 1.46 25.96 -23.03
C GLY A 128 0.33 26.13 -24.03
N TRP A 129 -0.85 25.66 -23.64
CA TRP A 129 -2.06 25.65 -24.45
C TRP A 129 -3.31 25.81 -23.63
N VAL A 130 -4.37 26.28 -24.27
CA VAL A 130 -5.66 26.54 -23.67
C VAL A 130 -6.61 25.36 -23.93
N LEU A 131 -7.03 24.68 -22.87
CA LEU A 131 -8.03 23.61 -22.88
C LEU A 131 -9.40 24.12 -23.36
N PRO A 132 -10.32 23.23 -23.77
CA PRO A 132 -11.65 23.64 -24.25
C PRO A 132 -12.49 24.44 -23.24
N ASP A 133 -12.20 24.31 -21.94
CA ASP A 133 -12.84 25.10 -20.88
C ASP A 133 -12.10 26.42 -20.55
N GLY A 134 -11.03 26.72 -21.30
CA GLY A 134 -10.21 27.92 -21.18
C GLY A 134 -9.02 27.79 -20.21
N SER A 135 -8.85 26.64 -19.56
CA SER A 135 -7.76 26.43 -18.61
C SER A 135 -6.42 26.27 -19.33
N HIS A 136 -5.35 26.78 -18.74
CA HIS A 136 -4.04 26.81 -19.38
C HIS A 136 -3.15 25.65 -18.91
N LEU A 137 -2.75 24.77 -19.83
CA LEU A 137 -1.86 23.66 -19.59
C LEU A 137 -0.47 23.94 -20.16
N SER A 138 0.56 23.90 -19.32
CA SER A 138 1.95 24.04 -19.76
C SER A 138 2.85 22.96 -19.17
N TRP A 139 4.05 22.82 -19.75
CA TRP A 139 5.08 21.94 -19.23
C TRP A 139 6.38 22.74 -19.03
N ILE A 140 6.91 22.70 -17.81
CA ILE A 140 8.06 23.50 -17.40
C ILE A 140 8.94 22.63 -16.49
N SER A 141 10.22 22.50 -16.84
CA SER A 141 11.24 21.85 -16.00
C SER A 141 10.82 20.48 -15.46
N GLY A 142 10.30 19.62 -16.32
CA GLY A 142 9.90 18.25 -15.96
C GLY A 142 8.52 18.10 -15.34
N ASN A 143 7.79 19.20 -15.09
CA ASN A 143 6.47 19.17 -14.46
C ASN A 143 5.39 19.75 -15.38
N PHE A 144 4.18 19.20 -15.29
CA PHE A 144 2.99 19.77 -15.91
C PHE A 144 2.35 20.78 -14.96
N PHE A 145 1.89 21.89 -15.51
CA PHE A 145 1.19 22.94 -14.80
C PHE A 145 -0.17 23.16 -15.42
N LEU A 146 -1.20 23.27 -14.59
CA LEU A 146 -2.54 23.66 -14.97
C LEU A 146 -2.87 24.96 -14.23
N ASP A 147 -3.05 26.06 -14.96
CA ASP A 147 -3.22 27.42 -14.42
C ASP A 147 -2.18 27.80 -13.36
N GLY A 148 -0.94 27.33 -13.53
CA GLY A 148 0.18 27.60 -12.62
C GLY A 148 0.33 26.62 -11.45
N GLU A 149 -0.57 25.64 -11.30
CA GLU A 149 -0.48 24.61 -10.26
C GLU A 149 0.11 23.30 -10.82
N VAL A 150 1.02 22.66 -10.08
CA VAL A 150 1.66 21.41 -10.53
C VAL A 150 0.66 20.26 -10.52
N ILE A 151 0.55 19.55 -11.63
CA ILE A 151 -0.35 18.40 -11.76
C ILE A 151 0.33 17.13 -12.30
N ARG A 152 -0.19 15.97 -11.88
CA ARG A 152 0.15 14.68 -12.49
C ARG A 152 -0.78 14.41 -13.65
N LEU A 153 -0.22 14.46 -14.86
CA LEU A 153 -1.00 14.38 -16.08
C LEU A 153 -0.78 13.06 -16.83
N PRO A 154 -1.83 12.27 -17.13
CA PRO A 154 -1.76 11.18 -18.09
C PRO A 154 -1.70 11.72 -19.53
N TYR A 155 -0.63 12.45 -19.87
CA TYR A 155 -0.52 13.25 -21.10
C TYR A 155 -0.73 12.45 -22.41
N ARG A 156 -0.37 11.16 -22.46
CA ARG A 156 -0.58 10.32 -23.65
C ARG A 156 -2.05 10.00 -23.85
N ASP A 157 -2.72 9.61 -22.77
CA ASP A 157 -4.14 9.29 -22.84
C ASP A 157 -4.96 10.56 -23.04
N LEU A 158 -4.58 11.67 -22.38
CA LEU A 158 -5.23 12.98 -22.56
C LEU A 158 -5.14 13.45 -24.01
N ARG A 159 -3.96 13.35 -24.66
CA ARG A 159 -3.80 13.70 -26.07
C ARG A 159 -4.78 12.93 -26.95
N GLU A 160 -4.81 11.60 -26.81
CA GLU A 160 -5.69 10.74 -27.61
C GLU A 160 -7.19 11.02 -27.33
N VAL A 161 -7.55 11.40 -26.10
CA VAL A 161 -8.92 11.84 -25.78
C VAL A 161 -9.25 13.19 -26.43
N LEU A 162 -8.34 14.16 -26.40
CA LEU A 162 -8.54 15.47 -27.03
C LEU A 162 -8.61 15.38 -28.56
N GLU A 163 -7.89 14.45 -29.19
CA GLU A 163 -8.00 14.18 -30.64
C GLU A 163 -9.39 13.65 -31.03
N THR A 164 -10.03 12.89 -30.14
CA THR A 164 -11.27 12.17 -30.44
C THR A 164 -12.53 12.85 -29.94
N ASN A 165 -12.45 13.67 -28.88
CA ASN A 165 -13.61 14.25 -28.19
C ASN A 165 -13.40 15.75 -27.88
N GLN A 166 -13.26 16.58 -28.91
CA GLN A 166 -13.07 18.04 -28.77
C GLN A 166 -14.31 18.77 -28.19
N ASN A 167 -15.52 18.23 -28.43
CA ASN A 167 -16.79 18.84 -28.03
C ASN A 167 -17.42 18.15 -26.81
N ASN A 168 -16.68 18.06 -25.70
CA ASN A 168 -17.19 17.41 -24.50
C ASN A 168 -17.62 18.42 -23.43
N THR A 169 -18.74 18.14 -22.76
CA THR A 169 -19.34 18.98 -21.69
C THR A 169 -18.59 18.89 -20.36
N PHE A 170 -17.39 18.32 -20.35
CA PHE A 170 -16.58 18.14 -19.14
C PHE A 170 -15.83 19.41 -18.78
N SER A 171 -15.79 19.72 -17.48
CA SER A 171 -14.82 20.68 -16.94
C SER A 171 -13.45 20.03 -16.85
N TRP A 172 -12.60 20.33 -17.84
CA TRP A 172 -11.22 19.82 -17.91
C TRP A 172 -10.43 20.19 -16.66
N LYS A 173 -10.59 21.41 -16.15
CA LYS A 173 -9.88 21.87 -14.96
C LYS A 173 -10.17 21.01 -13.73
N ILE A 174 -11.47 20.83 -13.45
CA ILE A 174 -11.94 20.05 -12.31
C ILE A 174 -11.46 18.60 -12.44
N LEU A 175 -11.67 18.00 -13.61
CA LEU A 175 -11.30 16.62 -13.86
C LEU A 175 -9.80 16.38 -13.70
N LEU A 176 -8.95 17.21 -14.31
CA LEU A 176 -7.50 17.04 -14.29
C LEU A 176 -6.92 17.28 -12.89
N TYR A 177 -7.43 18.25 -12.14
CA TYR A 177 -7.04 18.41 -10.73
C TYR A 177 -7.43 17.19 -9.89
N SER A 178 -8.65 16.67 -10.06
CA SER A 178 -9.09 15.49 -9.32
C SER A 178 -8.31 14.23 -9.71
N ILE A 179 -7.92 14.06 -10.98
CA ILE A 179 -7.00 12.98 -11.41
C ILE A 179 -5.62 13.15 -10.75
N SER A 180 -5.10 14.37 -10.71
CA SER A 180 -3.81 14.66 -10.06
C SER A 180 -3.83 14.27 -8.57
N LEU A 181 -4.89 14.66 -7.85
CA LEU A 181 -5.11 14.30 -6.44
C LEU A 181 -5.24 12.79 -6.24
N ALA A 182 -6.08 12.13 -7.06
CA ALA A 182 -6.31 10.69 -6.98
C ALA A 182 -5.04 9.86 -7.24
N THR A 183 -4.10 10.41 -8.01
CA THR A 183 -2.86 9.73 -8.41
C THR A 183 -1.64 10.17 -7.59
N GLU A 184 -1.80 11.05 -6.60
CA GLU A 184 -0.73 11.58 -5.76
C GLU A 184 0.00 10.48 -4.97
N ASN A 185 -0.74 9.47 -4.50
CA ASN A 185 -0.21 8.25 -3.90
C ASN A 185 0.88 8.48 -2.84
N LYS A 186 0.75 9.53 -2.01
CA LYS A 186 1.69 9.83 -0.92
C LYS A 186 1.75 8.65 0.04
N TYR A 187 2.95 8.11 0.25
CA TYR A 187 3.13 7.03 1.22
C TYR A 187 2.79 7.51 2.63
N LEU A 188 2.35 6.58 3.48
CA LEU A 188 2.31 6.80 4.92
C LEU A 188 3.74 7.16 5.35
N ASP A 189 3.93 8.27 6.07
CA ASP A 189 5.28 8.75 6.44
C ASP A 189 6.01 7.67 7.24
N ASN A 190 6.79 6.86 6.54
CA ASN A 190 7.90 6.14 7.11
C ASN A 190 9.09 6.93 6.62
N LYS A 191 9.53 7.97 7.34
CA LYS A 191 10.91 8.46 7.16
C LYS A 191 11.78 7.24 7.49
N PRO A 192 12.37 6.56 6.49
CA PRO A 192 13.16 5.40 6.77
C PRO A 192 14.50 5.96 7.23
N ASN A 193 14.72 6.06 8.54
CA ASN A 193 16.07 6.15 9.05
C ASN A 193 16.89 4.95 8.51
N ALA A 194 18.20 5.14 8.40
CA ALA A 194 19.18 4.17 7.91
C ALA A 194 18.98 2.73 8.44
N TRP A 195 18.45 2.60 9.65
CA TRP A 195 18.15 1.37 10.37
C TRP A 195 17.03 0.51 9.77
N HIS A 196 16.06 1.10 9.08
CA HIS A 196 14.98 0.36 8.42
C HIS A 196 15.48 -0.55 7.28
N TRP A 197 16.60 -0.17 6.64
CA TRP A 197 17.21 -0.95 5.54
C TRP A 197 18.00 -2.15 6.05
N ALA A 198 18.71 -2.00 7.18
CA ALA A 198 19.51 -3.06 7.77
C ALA A 198 18.67 -4.19 8.39
N ARG A 199 17.42 -3.90 8.78
CA ARG A 199 16.55 -4.87 9.49
C ARG A 199 15.18 -5.13 8.85
N GLY A 200 14.92 -4.61 7.65
CA GLY A 200 13.71 -4.95 6.89
C GLY A 200 12.39 -4.46 7.49
N PHE A 201 12.41 -3.50 8.44
CA PHE A 201 11.23 -3.00 9.15
C PHE A 201 10.36 -2.10 8.28
N THR A 202 9.54 -2.73 7.45
CA THR A 202 8.31 -2.13 6.93
C THR A 202 7.18 -3.08 7.26
N LYS A 203 6.12 -2.61 7.93
CA LYS A 203 4.86 -3.36 8.02
C LYS A 203 4.46 -3.75 6.60
N ILE A 204 4.46 -5.05 6.30
CA ILE A 204 4.16 -5.57 4.95
C ILE A 204 2.77 -5.15 4.48
N GLY A 205 1.84 -4.87 5.41
CA GLY A 205 0.52 -4.34 5.10
C GLY A 205 0.47 -2.86 4.70
N ASP A 206 1.54 -2.08 4.87
CA ASP A 206 1.54 -0.63 4.57
C ASP A 206 2.22 -0.29 3.22
N LYS A 207 2.90 -1.23 2.55
CA LYS A 207 3.58 -0.93 1.27
C LYS A 207 2.64 -0.48 0.15
N ASN A 208 1.42 -1.00 0.19
CA ASN A 208 0.39 -0.72 -0.81
C ASN A 208 -0.68 0.23 -0.29
N LEU A 209 -0.52 0.72 0.94
CA LEU A 209 -1.36 1.73 1.53
C LEU A 209 -0.70 3.09 1.36
N ILE A 210 -1.53 4.07 1.01
CA ILE A 210 -1.17 5.47 0.88
C ILE A 210 -1.90 6.26 1.97
N LYS A 211 -1.41 7.46 2.26
CA LYS A 211 -2.25 8.49 2.88
C LYS A 211 -3.40 8.76 1.92
N HIS A 212 -4.62 8.69 2.44
CA HIS A 212 -5.77 9.11 1.66
C HIS A 212 -5.61 10.58 1.25
N PRO A 213 -5.96 10.97 0.00
CA PRO A 213 -5.75 12.34 -0.50
C PRO A 213 -6.31 13.46 0.40
N ILE A 214 -7.41 13.21 1.12
CA ILE A 214 -7.96 14.16 2.11
C ILE A 214 -6.94 14.62 3.16
N ASN A 215 -5.98 13.76 3.54
CA ASN A 215 -4.96 14.10 4.53
C ASN A 215 -3.84 14.97 3.96
N ASN A 216 -3.73 15.05 2.63
CA ASN A 216 -2.70 15.85 1.96
C ASN A 216 -3.12 17.33 1.84
N LEU A 217 -4.35 17.65 2.23
CA LEU A 217 -4.91 19.01 2.26
C LEU A 217 -4.48 19.82 3.48
N ASP A 218 -3.91 19.17 4.49
CA ASP A 218 -3.37 19.81 5.70
C ASP A 218 -2.06 20.57 5.44
N LEU A 219 -1.58 20.59 4.19
CA LEU A 219 -0.38 21.28 3.76
C LEU A 219 -0.76 22.49 2.88
N ILE A 220 -0.14 23.63 3.19
CA ILE A 220 -0.31 24.95 2.53
C ILE A 220 -0.29 24.84 0.99
N ASP A 221 0.44 23.86 0.46
CA ASP A 221 0.72 23.67 -0.97
C ASP A 221 -0.50 23.33 -1.84
N ASN A 222 -1.56 22.69 -1.30
CA ASN A 222 -2.71 22.22 -2.10
C ASN A 222 -4.01 23.01 -1.88
N LYS A 223 -3.98 24.07 -1.05
CA LYS A 223 -5.18 24.81 -0.63
C LYS A 223 -5.90 25.47 -1.80
N ARG A 224 -5.17 25.95 -2.80
CA ARG A 224 -5.75 26.61 -3.99
C ARG A 224 -6.54 25.64 -4.87
N VAL A 225 -5.94 24.49 -5.21
CA VAL A 225 -6.58 23.43 -5.98
C VAL A 225 -7.85 22.95 -5.27
N PHE A 226 -7.76 22.70 -3.96
CA PHE A 226 -8.90 22.27 -3.17
C PHE A 226 -10.01 23.32 -3.12
N ASN A 227 -9.68 24.58 -2.83
CA ASN A 227 -10.66 25.67 -2.81
C ASN A 227 -11.35 25.82 -4.18
N PHE A 228 -10.60 25.69 -5.28
CA PHE A 228 -11.18 25.72 -6.62
C PHE A 228 -12.17 24.58 -6.85
N ILE A 229 -11.80 23.34 -6.52
CA ILE A 229 -12.70 22.19 -6.66
C ILE A 229 -13.94 22.37 -5.76
N GLN A 230 -13.75 22.80 -4.52
CA GLN A 230 -14.83 23.04 -3.56
C GLN A 230 -15.83 24.08 -4.07
N HIS A 231 -15.35 25.24 -4.52
CA HIS A 231 -16.21 26.29 -5.04
C HIS A 231 -16.92 25.91 -6.35
N SER A 232 -16.32 25.04 -7.16
CA SER A 232 -16.89 24.66 -8.46
C SER A 232 -18.01 23.63 -8.31
N LEU A 233 -17.87 22.69 -7.38
CA LEU A 233 -18.84 21.61 -7.15
C LEU A 233 -20.02 22.02 -6.24
N LEU A 234 -19.82 22.91 -5.28
CA LEU A 234 -20.90 23.44 -4.41
C LEU A 234 -22.01 24.17 -5.19
N LYS A 235 -21.77 24.52 -6.46
CA LYS A 235 -22.75 25.18 -7.33
C LYS A 235 -23.76 24.20 -7.97
N ASN A 236 -23.56 22.88 -7.83
CA ASN A 236 -24.34 21.85 -8.54
C ASN A 236 -25.31 21.02 -7.64
N GLY A 237 -25.60 21.46 -6.41
CA GLY A 237 -26.61 20.87 -5.51
C GLY A 237 -26.12 19.72 -4.61
N ASP A 238 -27.00 19.28 -3.69
CA ASP A 238 -26.78 18.18 -2.72
C ASP A 238 -26.71 16.83 -3.44
N ARG A 239 -25.50 16.30 -3.64
CA ARG A 239 -25.27 14.99 -4.24
C ARG A 239 -24.09 14.31 -3.56
N ASP A 240 -24.20 12.99 -3.38
CA ASP A 240 -23.27 12.16 -2.59
C ASP A 240 -21.92 11.90 -3.30
N TYR A 241 -21.23 12.99 -3.64
CA TYR A 241 -19.90 12.96 -4.22
C TYR A 241 -18.82 12.90 -3.13
N TRP A 242 -17.61 12.51 -3.55
CA TRP A 242 -16.44 12.53 -2.67
C TRP A 242 -16.20 13.91 -2.01
N LEU A 243 -16.52 15.01 -2.69
CA LEU A 243 -16.29 16.34 -2.16
C LEU A 243 -17.21 16.70 -0.99
N GLU A 244 -18.49 16.34 -1.05
CA GLU A 244 -19.43 16.59 0.06
C GLU A 244 -19.01 15.80 1.31
N ASN A 245 -18.55 14.58 1.09
CA ASN A 245 -17.95 13.76 2.15
C ASN A 245 -16.70 14.43 2.76
N TRP A 246 -15.86 15.07 1.95
CA TRP A 246 -14.70 15.80 2.46
C TRP A 246 -15.09 17.09 3.18
N SER A 247 -16.06 17.85 2.67
CA SER A 247 -16.51 19.09 3.31
C SER A 247 -17.07 18.82 4.71
N LYS A 248 -17.88 17.76 4.87
CA LYS A 248 -18.35 17.28 6.18
C LYS A 248 -17.19 16.98 7.12
N ILE A 249 -16.20 16.21 6.67
CA ILE A 249 -15.03 15.83 7.49
C ILE A 249 -14.17 17.03 7.88
N LEU A 250 -13.95 17.98 6.96
CA LEU A 250 -13.09 19.15 7.17
C LEU A 250 -13.80 20.25 7.98
N SER A 251 -15.14 20.33 7.91
CA SER A 251 -15.96 21.25 8.69
C SER A 251 -16.14 20.82 10.16
N ASP A 252 -15.87 19.55 10.48
CA ASP A 252 -15.93 19.01 11.82
C ASP A 252 -14.80 19.58 12.70
N ARG A 253 -15.06 20.75 13.30
CA ARG A 253 -14.13 21.48 14.18
C ARG A 253 -13.84 20.77 15.50
N THR A 254 -14.54 19.67 15.82
CA THR A 254 -14.31 18.92 17.06
C THR A 254 -13.02 18.08 17.00
N ARG A 255 -12.47 17.86 15.80
CA ARG A 255 -11.23 17.11 15.61
C ARG A 255 -10.05 18.06 15.61
N MET A 256 -9.26 18.07 16.69
CA MET A 256 -7.97 18.78 16.72
C MET A 256 -6.99 18.36 15.61
N PHE A 257 -7.19 17.18 15.00
CA PHE A 257 -6.42 16.68 13.87
C PHE A 257 -7.31 15.88 12.91
N ILE A 258 -7.12 16.03 11.59
CA ILE A 258 -7.79 15.19 10.60
C ILE A 258 -7.42 13.72 10.89
N LYS A 259 -8.43 12.85 10.98
CA LYS A 259 -8.23 11.40 11.15
C LYS A 259 -7.30 10.93 10.02
N GLY A 260 -6.16 10.32 10.34
CA GLY A 260 -5.18 9.86 9.36
C GLY A 260 -5.69 8.69 8.51
N TYR A 261 -6.60 8.99 7.58
CA TYR A 261 -7.22 8.00 6.70
C TYR A 261 -6.16 7.33 5.82
N LYS A 262 -6.18 6.00 5.80
CA LYS A 262 -5.35 5.21 4.90
C LYS A 262 -6.22 4.74 3.75
N ALA A 263 -5.61 4.47 2.60
CA ALA A 263 -6.33 3.89 1.47
C ALA A 263 -5.40 2.95 0.67
N PRO A 264 -5.91 1.86 0.10
CA PRO A 264 -5.25 1.14 -0.97
C PRO A 264 -4.84 2.07 -2.10
N ARG A 265 -3.60 1.92 -2.58
CA ARG A 265 -3.13 2.56 -3.80
C ARG A 265 -3.98 2.09 -4.99
N SER A 266 -4.65 3.02 -5.67
CA SER A 266 -5.60 2.72 -6.75
C SER A 266 -5.17 3.23 -8.12
N LEU A 267 -5.32 4.53 -8.38
CA LEU A 267 -5.00 5.17 -9.66
C LEU A 267 -3.54 5.63 -9.72
N ILE A 268 -2.89 5.46 -10.87
CA ILE A 268 -1.48 5.77 -11.07
C ILE A 268 -1.30 6.34 -12.47
N VAL A 269 -0.58 7.46 -12.58
CA VAL A 269 -0.01 7.88 -13.87
C VAL A 269 1.32 7.16 -14.05
N ASP A 270 1.43 6.32 -15.09
CA ASP A 270 2.65 5.57 -15.41
C ASP A 270 3.02 5.80 -16.87
N LYS A 271 4.23 6.31 -17.12
CA LYS A 271 4.72 6.67 -18.46
C LYS A 271 3.71 7.50 -19.28
N GLY A 272 3.06 8.46 -18.62
CA GLY A 272 2.06 9.35 -19.23
C GLY A 272 0.70 8.72 -19.50
N ARG A 273 0.40 7.53 -18.95
CA ARG A 273 -0.90 6.86 -19.09
C ARG A 273 -1.59 6.70 -17.75
N LEU A 274 -2.91 6.80 -17.74
CA LEU A 274 -3.74 6.53 -16.58
C LEU A 274 -3.89 5.01 -16.43
N MET A 275 -3.43 4.51 -15.29
CA MET A 275 -3.46 3.10 -14.95
C MET A 275 -4.23 2.92 -13.64
N ILE A 276 -4.92 1.81 -13.50
CA ILE A 276 -5.46 1.35 -12.23
C ILE A 276 -4.69 0.11 -11.79
N ARG A 277 -4.40 0.06 -10.50
CA ARG A 277 -3.79 -1.10 -9.87
C ARG A 277 -4.89 -2.08 -9.48
N VAL A 278 -4.84 -3.29 -10.02
CA VAL A 278 -5.83 -4.34 -9.76
C VAL A 278 -5.13 -5.63 -9.40
N ARG A 279 -5.83 -6.49 -8.68
CA ARG A 279 -5.44 -7.86 -8.47
C ARG A 279 -5.78 -8.65 -9.72
N ARG A 280 -4.83 -9.42 -10.22
CA ARG A 280 -5.08 -10.48 -11.20
C ARG A 280 -4.35 -11.72 -10.73
N ASN A 281 -5.12 -12.75 -10.40
CA ASN A 281 -4.61 -13.96 -9.79
C ASN A 281 -3.91 -13.61 -8.46
N ASP A 282 -2.68 -14.13 -8.26
CA ASP A 282 -1.92 -13.96 -7.02
C ASP A 282 -1.03 -12.70 -7.02
N THR A 283 -1.16 -11.86 -8.05
CA THR A 283 -0.29 -10.70 -8.23
C THR A 283 -1.07 -9.41 -8.45
N TRP A 284 -0.51 -8.32 -7.94
CA TRP A 284 -0.98 -6.98 -8.27
C TRP A 284 -0.41 -6.56 -9.61
N ARG A 285 -1.27 -6.13 -10.53
CA ARG A 285 -0.90 -5.65 -11.85
C ARG A 285 -1.45 -4.25 -12.08
N LYS A 286 -0.79 -3.50 -12.95
CA LYS A 286 -1.32 -2.24 -13.47
C LYS A 286 -2.02 -2.54 -14.79
N ILE A 287 -3.26 -2.10 -14.93
CA ILE A 287 -3.99 -2.15 -16.21
C ILE A 287 -4.29 -0.73 -16.67
N ARG A 288 -4.28 -0.51 -17.98
CA ARG A 288 -4.60 0.80 -18.57
C ARG A 288 -6.08 1.07 -18.39
N VAL A 289 -6.41 2.26 -17.89
CA VAL A 289 -7.79 2.76 -17.88
C VAL A 289 -8.15 3.17 -19.32
N PRO A 290 -9.32 2.83 -19.84
CA PRO A 290 -9.75 3.26 -21.17
C PRO A 290 -9.72 4.78 -21.31
N ARG A 291 -9.60 5.26 -22.55
CA ARG A 291 -9.60 6.69 -22.91
C ARG A 291 -11.02 7.23 -22.95
N ASP A 292 -11.72 7.10 -21.84
CA ASP A 292 -13.13 7.47 -21.70
C ASP A 292 -13.29 8.35 -20.46
N LEU A 293 -13.70 9.60 -20.68
CA LEU A 293 -13.85 10.58 -19.61
C LEU A 293 -14.93 10.18 -18.59
N ASN A 294 -15.94 9.41 -19.00
CA ASN A 294 -16.95 8.87 -18.09
C ASN A 294 -16.33 7.87 -17.13
N ILE A 295 -15.46 6.98 -17.63
CA ILE A 295 -14.76 6.01 -16.79
C ILE A 295 -13.77 6.73 -15.88
N TRP A 296 -13.08 7.76 -16.38
CA TRP A 296 -12.15 8.55 -15.58
C TRP A 296 -12.86 9.24 -14.42
N SER A 297 -13.97 9.91 -14.67
CA SER A 297 -14.72 10.62 -13.64
C SER A 297 -15.33 9.68 -12.59
N THR A 298 -15.85 8.51 -13.00
CA THR A 298 -16.31 7.47 -12.07
C THR A 298 -15.18 6.97 -11.17
N LEU A 299 -14.04 6.58 -11.76
CA LEU A 299 -12.92 6.05 -10.98
C LEU A 299 -12.32 7.11 -10.05
N VAL A 300 -12.27 8.36 -10.50
CA VAL A 300 -11.81 9.48 -9.66
C VAL A 300 -12.75 9.69 -8.48
N ASN A 301 -14.07 9.74 -8.72
CA ASN A 301 -15.06 9.83 -7.64
C ASN A 301 -14.85 8.72 -6.61
N TRP A 302 -14.81 7.47 -7.06
CA TRP A 302 -14.60 6.33 -6.16
C TRP A 302 -13.24 6.35 -5.44
N SER A 303 -12.19 6.85 -6.08
CA SER A 303 -10.85 6.91 -5.49
C SER A 303 -10.71 7.97 -4.41
N LEU A 304 -11.42 9.10 -4.56
CA LEU A 304 -11.39 10.21 -3.63
C LEU A 304 -12.44 10.07 -2.52
N SER A 305 -13.47 9.23 -2.69
CA SER A 305 -14.39 8.89 -1.60
C SER A 305 -13.64 8.29 -0.41
N THR A 306 -14.09 8.63 0.80
CA THR A 306 -13.42 8.26 2.05
C THR A 306 -13.52 6.76 2.35
N PRO A 307 -12.59 6.19 3.14
CA PRO A 307 -12.67 4.79 3.56
C PRO A 307 -14.00 4.49 4.29
N GLY A 308 -14.68 3.42 3.86
CA GLY A 308 -15.99 3.02 4.37
C GLY A 308 -17.17 3.56 3.56
N HIS A 309 -16.96 4.53 2.66
CA HIS A 309 -18.00 5.03 1.76
C HIS A 309 -18.32 4.00 0.65
N GLU A 310 -19.57 3.93 0.20
CA GLU A 310 -20.02 2.96 -0.82
C GLU A 310 -19.17 3.03 -2.11
N ASN A 311 -19.00 4.23 -2.67
CA ASN A 311 -18.13 4.47 -3.83
C ASN A 311 -16.68 3.97 -3.63
N ARG A 312 -16.12 4.13 -2.43
CA ARG A 312 -14.78 3.62 -2.12
C ARG A 312 -14.77 2.09 -2.07
N MET A 313 -15.81 1.49 -1.50
CA MET A 313 -15.99 0.04 -1.49
C MET A 313 -16.14 -0.52 -2.91
N LYS A 314 -16.85 0.17 -3.81
CA LYS A 314 -16.97 -0.21 -5.24
C LYS A 314 -15.60 -0.27 -5.91
N LEU A 315 -14.73 0.72 -5.66
CA LEU A 315 -13.35 0.69 -6.15
C LEU A 315 -12.56 -0.49 -5.60
N GLU A 316 -12.66 -0.77 -4.31
CA GLU A 316 -11.96 -1.89 -3.70
C GLU A 316 -12.44 -3.23 -4.29
N CYS A 317 -13.75 -3.41 -4.47
CA CYS A 317 -14.33 -4.57 -5.15
C CYS A 317 -13.83 -4.71 -6.60
N LEU A 318 -13.81 -3.60 -7.35
CA LEU A 318 -13.24 -3.55 -8.70
C LEU A 318 -11.78 -3.99 -8.70
N GLN A 319 -10.98 -3.48 -7.77
CA GLN A 319 -9.56 -3.80 -7.66
C GLN A 319 -9.30 -5.25 -7.29
N TYR A 320 -10.12 -5.86 -6.43
CA TYR A 320 -9.88 -7.21 -5.91
C TYR A 320 -10.50 -8.33 -6.73
N TYR A 321 -11.72 -8.14 -7.25
CA TYR A 321 -12.54 -9.25 -7.75
C TYR A 321 -12.88 -9.15 -9.24
N LEU A 322 -13.15 -7.96 -9.77
CA LEU A 322 -13.72 -7.85 -11.13
C LEU A 322 -12.76 -8.30 -12.25
N PHE A 323 -11.45 -8.15 -12.04
CA PHE A 323 -10.42 -8.60 -12.99
C PHE A 323 -9.80 -9.97 -12.64
N CYS A 324 -10.36 -10.66 -11.64
CA CYS A 324 -9.98 -12.00 -11.21
C CYS A 324 -11.00 -13.03 -11.68
N ASP A 325 -10.55 -14.23 -12.04
CA ASP A 325 -11.44 -15.33 -12.44
C ASP A 325 -12.46 -15.62 -11.33
N ILE A 326 -13.73 -15.78 -11.70
CA ILE A 326 -14.89 -15.87 -10.78
C ILE A 326 -14.77 -17.06 -9.81
N GLU A 327 -14.10 -18.13 -10.25
CA GLU A 327 -13.90 -19.37 -9.49
C GLU A 327 -12.71 -19.32 -8.54
N ARG A 328 -11.89 -18.26 -8.55
CA ARG A 328 -10.66 -18.21 -7.75
C ARG A 328 -10.90 -17.63 -6.36
N ASN A 329 -10.34 -18.31 -5.37
CA ASN A 329 -10.29 -17.90 -3.97
C ASN A 329 -9.39 -16.66 -3.78
N ILE A 330 -9.51 -16.00 -2.62
CA ILE A 330 -8.71 -14.82 -2.23
C ILE A 330 -7.20 -15.11 -2.25
N ILE A 331 -6.82 -16.38 -2.12
CA ILE A 331 -5.45 -16.88 -2.18
C ILE A 331 -5.41 -18.12 -3.08
N SER A 332 -4.23 -18.45 -3.61
CA SER A 332 -4.06 -19.57 -4.54
C SER A 332 -4.29 -20.92 -3.86
N ASN A 333 -4.63 -21.96 -4.64
CA ASN A 333 -4.71 -23.32 -4.12
C ASN A 333 -3.39 -23.80 -3.47
N PRO A 334 -2.19 -23.52 -4.04
CA PRO A 334 -0.92 -23.74 -3.33
C PRO A 334 -0.85 -23.05 -1.97
N ASP A 335 -1.27 -21.79 -1.86
CA ASP A 335 -1.29 -21.08 -0.57
C ASP A 335 -2.26 -21.71 0.43
N ILE A 336 -3.43 -22.17 -0.03
CA ILE A 336 -4.40 -22.91 0.80
C ILE A 336 -3.76 -24.22 1.30
N ASN A 337 -3.08 -24.95 0.42
CA ASN A 337 -2.38 -26.18 0.79
C ASN A 337 -1.28 -25.92 1.81
N GLY A 338 -0.50 -24.84 1.65
CA GLY A 338 0.53 -24.47 2.63
C GLY A 338 -0.04 -24.02 3.97
N ILE A 339 -1.21 -23.39 3.98
CA ILE A 339 -1.97 -23.09 5.21
C ILE A 339 -2.43 -24.39 5.88
N LYS A 340 -2.95 -25.36 5.11
CA LYS A 340 -3.35 -26.68 5.62
C LYS A 340 -2.17 -27.47 6.16
N PHE A 341 -1.02 -27.41 5.49
CA PHE A 341 0.23 -28.01 5.98
C PHE A 341 0.65 -27.43 7.33
N LEU A 342 0.72 -26.10 7.45
CA LEU A 342 1.03 -25.44 8.72
C LEU A 342 0.01 -25.80 9.82
N ARG A 343 -1.28 -25.87 9.47
CA ARG A 343 -2.32 -26.32 10.39
C ARG A 343 -2.06 -27.74 10.88
N GLY A 344 -1.78 -28.67 9.96
CA GLY A 344 -1.47 -30.06 10.30
C GLY A 344 -0.32 -30.17 11.31
N ILE A 345 0.73 -29.34 11.15
CA ILE A 345 1.83 -29.26 12.12
C ILE A 345 1.32 -28.80 13.50
N ILE A 346 0.49 -27.76 13.54
CA ILE A 346 -0.05 -27.23 14.81
C ILE A 346 -0.91 -28.29 15.52
N ASP A 347 -1.82 -28.91 14.78
CA ASP A 347 -2.77 -29.89 15.31
C ASP A 347 -2.07 -31.17 15.81
N GLN A 348 -0.96 -31.57 15.17
CA GLN A 348 -0.16 -32.76 15.55
C GLN A 348 0.96 -32.46 16.56
N SER A 349 1.09 -31.22 17.03
CA SER A 349 2.22 -30.83 17.89
C SER A 349 2.02 -31.10 19.39
N ASP A 350 0.90 -31.70 19.80
CA ASP A 350 0.53 -31.92 21.21
C ASP A 350 0.65 -30.64 22.07
N GLY A 351 0.25 -29.50 21.51
CA GLY A 351 0.30 -28.19 22.18
C GLY A 351 1.69 -27.54 22.25
N LYS A 352 2.72 -28.14 21.63
CA LYS A 352 4.06 -27.54 21.53
C LYS A 352 4.10 -26.36 20.57
N VAL A 353 3.19 -26.29 19.61
CA VAL A 353 2.98 -25.14 18.73
C VAL A 353 1.66 -24.48 19.04
N VAL A 354 1.69 -23.17 19.33
CA VAL A 354 0.51 -22.39 19.67
C VAL A 354 0.50 -21.08 18.90
N LEU A 355 -0.65 -20.74 18.32
CA LEU A 355 -0.88 -19.42 17.74
C LEU A 355 -1.20 -18.44 18.87
N LYS A 356 -0.32 -17.45 19.09
CA LYS A 356 -0.53 -16.41 20.12
C LYS A 356 -0.92 -15.11 19.47
N GLY A 357 -2.23 -14.85 19.51
CA GLY A 357 -2.86 -13.70 18.87
C GLY A 357 -2.66 -13.70 17.35
N GLU A 358 -3.10 -12.62 16.71
CA GLU A 358 -3.06 -12.46 15.25
C GLU A 358 -1.65 -12.21 14.67
N LYS A 359 -0.58 -12.55 15.39
CA LYS A 359 0.77 -12.00 15.12
C LYS A 359 1.94 -12.99 15.11
N ARG A 360 1.89 -14.09 15.86
CA ARG A 360 3.05 -14.99 16.00
C ARG A 360 2.69 -16.43 16.31
N ILE A 361 3.60 -17.33 15.95
CA ILE A 361 3.56 -18.77 16.24
C ILE A 361 4.57 -19.04 17.34
N GLU A 362 4.12 -19.45 18.53
CA GLU A 362 5.00 -19.86 19.63
C GLU A 362 5.28 -21.37 19.53
N ILE A 363 6.53 -21.76 19.76
CA ILE A 363 7.01 -23.13 19.56
C ILE A 363 7.86 -23.54 20.76
N THR A 364 7.66 -24.74 21.27
CA THR A 364 8.54 -25.38 22.24
C THR A 364 9.34 -26.48 21.55
N GLY A 365 10.66 -26.29 21.40
CA GLY A 365 11.55 -27.26 20.77
C GLY A 365 11.78 -28.50 21.63
N GLU A 366 12.37 -29.55 21.04
CA GLU A 366 12.72 -30.81 21.70
C GLU A 366 13.61 -30.61 22.94
N LEU A 367 14.53 -29.64 22.89
CA LEU A 367 15.41 -29.31 24.02
C LEU A 367 14.71 -28.47 25.12
N GLY A 368 13.44 -28.11 24.92
CA GLY A 368 12.60 -27.33 25.84
C GLY A 368 12.70 -25.82 25.66
N VAL A 369 13.41 -25.35 24.64
CA VAL A 369 13.55 -23.92 24.32
C VAL A 369 12.25 -23.37 23.76
N LYS A 370 11.90 -22.14 24.16
CA LYS A 370 10.75 -21.40 23.61
C LYS A 370 11.17 -20.45 22.49
N TYR A 371 10.60 -20.68 21.31
CA TYR A 371 10.75 -19.84 20.13
C TYR A 371 9.46 -19.11 19.77
N ALA A 372 9.57 -18.05 18.98
CA ALA A 372 8.46 -17.44 18.28
C ALA A 372 8.82 -17.14 16.83
N VAL A 373 7.95 -17.53 15.91
CA VAL A 373 8.05 -17.22 14.47
C VAL A 373 7.02 -16.15 14.14
N ILE A 374 7.50 -15.07 13.53
CA ILE A 374 6.70 -13.90 13.14
C ILE A 374 6.73 -13.81 11.61
N PRO A 375 5.63 -14.09 10.91
CA PRO A 375 5.56 -13.96 9.46
C PRO A 375 5.72 -12.51 8.99
N GLY A 376 6.61 -12.33 8.02
CA GLY A 376 6.93 -11.03 7.45
C GLY A 376 8.42 -10.79 7.30
N ARG A 377 8.86 -9.55 7.06
CA ARG A 377 10.26 -9.26 6.76
C ARG A 377 11.13 -9.53 7.98
N GLY A 378 12.02 -10.51 7.85
CA GLY A 378 13.10 -10.78 8.78
C GLY A 378 14.48 -10.50 8.18
N PRO A 379 15.54 -10.95 8.88
CA PRO A 379 16.93 -10.78 8.45
C PRO A 379 17.16 -11.25 7.00
N HIS A 380 18.02 -10.53 6.27
CA HIS A 380 18.41 -10.88 4.89
C HIS A 380 17.23 -11.04 3.90
N GLN A 381 16.17 -10.24 4.09
CA GLN A 381 14.93 -10.26 3.30
C GLN A 381 14.12 -11.56 3.42
N SER A 382 14.37 -12.37 4.46
CA SER A 382 13.58 -13.56 4.75
C SER A 382 12.10 -13.19 4.99
N ARG A 383 11.18 -14.10 4.62
CA ARG A 383 9.73 -13.92 4.76
C ARG A 383 9.18 -14.21 6.16
N PHE A 384 10.07 -14.44 7.13
CA PHE A 384 9.76 -14.60 8.54
C PHE A 384 10.89 -14.06 9.41
N ARG A 385 10.59 -13.81 10.69
CA ARG A 385 11.55 -13.52 11.76
C ARG A 385 11.42 -14.56 12.86
N VAL A 386 12.54 -15.00 13.42
CA VAL A 386 12.58 -15.97 14.51
C VAL A 386 13.15 -15.30 15.75
N THR A 387 12.48 -15.48 16.88
CA THR A 387 12.98 -15.04 18.18
C THR A 387 12.98 -16.19 19.17
N ALA A 388 13.86 -16.11 20.17
CA ALA A 388 13.98 -17.09 21.24
C ALA A 388 14.00 -16.39 22.60
N GLU A 389 13.75 -17.16 23.65
CA GLU A 389 13.91 -16.65 25.01
C GLU A 389 15.35 -16.22 25.30
N PRO A 390 15.56 -15.10 26.03
CA PRO A 390 16.89 -14.64 26.38
C PRO A 390 17.50 -15.58 27.43
N ILE A 391 18.78 -15.91 27.25
CA ILE A 391 19.51 -16.88 28.10
C ILE A 391 20.71 -16.25 28.81
N SER A 392 20.95 -14.95 28.59
CA SER A 392 22.00 -14.19 29.26
C SER A 392 21.66 -12.70 29.34
N GLU A 393 22.31 -11.97 30.25
CA GLU A 393 22.18 -10.52 30.38
C GLU A 393 22.43 -9.76 29.08
N GLN A 394 23.45 -10.15 28.31
CA GLN A 394 23.70 -9.57 26.99
C GLN A 394 22.51 -9.70 26.03
N ASP A 395 21.75 -10.79 26.10
CA ASP A 395 20.59 -11.00 25.23
C ASP A 395 19.44 -10.08 25.66
N ILE A 396 19.30 -9.82 26.97
CA ILE A 396 18.33 -8.88 27.54
C ILE A 396 18.70 -7.44 27.16
N ILE A 397 19.97 -7.05 27.32
CA ILE A 397 20.47 -5.72 26.95
C ILE A 397 20.27 -5.48 25.45
N GLU A 398 20.61 -6.44 24.61
CA GLU A 398 20.42 -6.32 23.17
C GLU A 398 18.93 -6.20 22.80
N GLY A 399 18.05 -6.98 23.43
CA GLY A 399 16.60 -6.88 23.27
C GLY A 399 16.06 -5.50 23.69
N GLN A 400 16.53 -4.95 24.81
CA GLN A 400 16.16 -3.63 25.30
C GLN A 400 16.64 -2.51 24.36
N ILE A 401 17.90 -2.55 23.92
CA ILE A 401 18.46 -1.62 22.92
C ILE A 401 17.62 -1.64 21.64
N ASN A 402 17.32 -2.83 21.12
CA ASN A 402 16.51 -2.97 19.91
C ASN A 402 15.10 -2.40 20.12
N SER A 403 14.49 -2.61 21.29
CA SER A 403 13.17 -2.04 21.61
C SER A 403 13.19 -0.51 21.69
N LEU A 404 14.27 0.09 22.20
CA LEU A 404 14.41 1.55 22.30
C LEU A 404 14.62 2.21 20.94
N ILE A 405 15.40 1.59 20.06
CA ILE A 405 15.55 2.02 18.67
C ILE A 405 14.18 2.03 17.99
N LEU A 406 13.41 0.94 18.12
CA LEU A 406 12.06 0.85 17.55
C LEU A 406 11.08 1.89 18.12
N ARG A 407 11.22 2.26 19.40
CA ARG A 407 10.41 3.33 20.03
C ARG A 407 10.73 4.72 19.48
N ARG A 408 12.02 5.04 19.25
CA ARG A 408 12.46 6.35 18.70
C ARG A 408 11.97 6.57 17.26
N GLU A 409 11.77 5.50 16.50
CA GLU A 409 11.32 5.55 15.10
C GLU A 409 9.79 5.69 14.94
N ASN A 410 9.05 6.10 15.99
CA ASN A 410 7.58 6.25 15.96
C ASN A 410 6.83 5.00 15.47
N VAL A 411 7.42 3.81 15.62
CA VAL A 411 6.75 2.53 15.38
C VAL A 411 5.84 2.20 16.57
N GLN A 412 4.90 3.09 16.90
CA GLN A 412 3.97 2.88 18.01
C GLN A 412 2.76 2.05 17.59
N ARG A 413 2.58 0.88 18.23
CA ARG A 413 1.41 0.56 19.11
C ARG A 413 1.26 -0.93 19.45
N MET A 414 2.00 -1.86 18.83
CA MET A 414 1.56 -3.27 18.82
C MET A 414 2.46 -4.35 19.43
N GLU A 415 3.62 -4.00 20.00
CA GLU A 415 4.45 -4.95 20.76
C GLU A 415 4.59 -4.51 22.24
N ARG A 416 3.48 -4.07 22.85
CA ARG A 416 3.44 -3.78 24.30
C ARG A 416 3.55 -5.04 25.17
N GLU A 417 3.48 -6.23 24.59
CA GLU A 417 3.38 -7.49 25.34
C GLU A 417 4.72 -8.19 25.65
N ARG A 418 5.85 -7.71 25.13
CA ARG A 418 7.18 -8.08 25.67
C ARG A 418 8.10 -6.87 25.64
N ASN A 419 8.16 -6.14 26.76
CA ASN A 419 9.27 -5.26 27.10
C ASN A 419 10.59 -5.96 26.77
N GLY A 420 11.37 -5.53 25.76
CA GLY A 420 12.81 -5.79 25.59
C GLY A 420 13.41 -7.20 25.81
N LEU A 421 12.63 -8.26 25.97
CA LEU A 421 13.05 -9.54 26.57
C LEU A 421 13.00 -10.70 25.56
N VAL A 422 13.43 -10.46 24.32
CA VAL A 422 13.45 -11.51 23.29
C VAL A 422 14.71 -11.38 22.46
N LYS A 423 15.39 -12.50 22.22
CA LYS A 423 16.58 -12.58 21.38
C LYS A 423 16.18 -12.88 19.94
N GLU A 424 16.66 -12.09 18.98
CA GLU A 424 16.45 -12.41 17.57
C GLU A 424 17.44 -13.49 17.11
N LEU A 425 16.94 -14.53 16.45
CA LEU A 425 17.74 -15.58 15.84
C LEU A 425 17.78 -15.33 14.33
N CYS A 426 18.98 -15.06 13.81
CA CYS A 426 19.20 -14.88 12.38
C CYS A 426 19.14 -16.22 11.65
N ILE A 427 17.94 -16.67 11.32
CA ILE A 427 17.72 -17.83 10.43
C ILE A 427 17.45 -17.27 9.03
N VAL A 428 18.33 -17.59 8.09
CA VAL A 428 18.25 -17.11 6.71
C VAL A 428 17.42 -18.08 5.89
N GLU A 429 16.47 -17.54 5.14
CA GLU A 429 15.67 -18.33 4.21
C GLU A 429 16.51 -18.78 3.00
N ASP A 430 16.77 -20.09 2.92
CA ASP A 430 17.47 -20.76 1.83
C ASP A 430 16.76 -20.55 0.47
N PRO A 431 17.48 -20.51 -0.68
CA PRO A 431 16.86 -20.40 -2.00
C PRO A 431 15.77 -21.43 -2.29
N SER A 432 15.87 -22.64 -1.75
CA SER A 432 14.84 -23.69 -1.86
C SER A 432 13.55 -23.29 -1.12
N LEU A 433 13.66 -22.79 0.12
CA LEU A 433 12.53 -22.28 0.91
C LEU A 433 11.85 -21.10 0.22
N ARG A 434 12.61 -20.20 -0.43
CA ARG A 434 12.06 -19.04 -1.16
C ARG A 434 11.14 -19.42 -2.31
N LYS A 435 11.30 -20.61 -2.90
CA LYS A 435 10.44 -21.12 -3.98
C LYS A 435 9.09 -21.61 -3.47
N LEU A 436 8.98 -21.92 -2.18
CA LEU A 436 7.74 -22.39 -1.57
C LEU A 436 6.77 -21.24 -1.31
N VAL A 437 5.48 -21.57 -1.24
CA VAL A 437 4.47 -20.65 -0.71
C VAL A 437 4.76 -20.34 0.76
N ILE A 438 4.25 -19.21 1.25
CA ILE A 438 4.65 -18.72 2.57
C ILE A 438 4.23 -19.68 3.71
N GLY A 439 3.11 -20.39 3.54
CA GLY A 439 2.63 -21.40 4.49
C GLY A 439 3.62 -22.55 4.64
N ASP A 440 4.09 -23.13 3.53
CA ASP A 440 5.09 -24.20 3.51
C ASP A 440 6.43 -23.75 4.08
N ALA A 441 6.88 -22.55 3.72
CA ALA A 441 8.13 -22.00 4.21
C ALA A 441 8.09 -21.81 5.73
N ILE A 442 7.00 -21.24 6.26
CA ILE A 442 6.81 -21.09 7.72
C ILE A 442 6.67 -22.45 8.38
N GLY A 443 5.87 -23.36 7.83
CA GLY A 443 5.73 -24.73 8.35
C GLY A 443 7.06 -25.46 8.43
N SER A 444 7.91 -25.32 7.43
CA SER A 444 9.27 -25.90 7.42
C SER A 444 10.13 -25.34 8.56
N ILE A 445 10.05 -24.04 8.82
CA ILE A 445 10.77 -23.42 9.95
C ILE A 445 10.19 -23.85 11.29
N VAL A 446 8.86 -23.96 11.41
CA VAL A 446 8.20 -24.46 12.62
C VAL A 446 8.67 -25.88 12.93
N MET A 447 8.71 -26.76 11.93
CA MET A 447 9.22 -28.12 12.07
C MET A 447 10.70 -28.16 12.44
N ALA A 448 11.52 -27.30 11.83
CA ALA A 448 12.93 -27.21 12.17
C ALA A 448 13.17 -26.81 13.63
N LEU A 449 12.36 -25.88 14.16
CA LEU A 449 12.43 -25.43 15.56
C LEU A 449 11.81 -26.44 16.54
N LEU A 450 10.80 -27.20 16.12
CA LEU A 450 10.28 -28.32 16.91
C LEU A 450 11.36 -29.40 17.11
N ASN A 451 12.09 -29.73 16.05
CA ASN A 451 13.21 -30.68 16.07
C ASN A 451 14.57 -29.94 16.16
N ASP A 452 14.68 -29.00 17.11
CA ASP A 452 15.84 -28.12 17.24
C ASP A 452 17.16 -28.87 17.49
N LYS A 453 17.10 -30.03 18.16
CA LYS A 453 18.23 -30.93 18.39
C LYS A 453 18.84 -31.47 17.09
N THR A 454 18.03 -31.78 16.08
CA THR A 454 18.53 -32.26 14.79
C THR A 454 18.87 -31.08 13.88
N SER A 455 18.00 -30.07 13.84
CA SER A 455 18.11 -28.92 12.93
C SER A 455 19.33 -28.04 13.20
N ARG A 456 19.83 -28.01 14.45
CA ARG A 456 21.05 -27.25 14.80
C ARG A 456 22.27 -27.63 13.95
N LYS A 457 22.36 -28.87 13.48
CA LYS A 457 23.45 -29.32 12.59
C LYS A 457 23.52 -28.53 11.28
N ASN A 458 22.39 -28.00 10.83
CA ASN A 458 22.26 -27.29 9.55
C ASN A 458 22.08 -25.77 9.73
N ILE A 459 21.80 -25.28 10.94
CA ILE A 459 21.52 -23.88 11.23
C ILE A 459 22.52 -23.37 12.28
N ASN A 460 23.62 -22.77 11.82
CA ASN A 460 24.72 -22.34 12.68
C ASN A 460 24.28 -21.35 13.78
N THR A 461 23.35 -20.43 13.48
CA THR A 461 22.84 -19.46 14.47
C THR A 461 22.00 -20.13 15.55
N LEU A 462 21.27 -21.20 15.21
CA LEU A 462 20.53 -22.03 16.15
C LEU A 462 21.50 -22.87 17.00
N ASP A 463 22.53 -23.46 16.40
CA ASP A 463 23.54 -24.25 17.11
C ASP A 463 24.30 -23.44 18.17
N ASN A 464 24.74 -22.24 17.80
CA ASN A 464 25.42 -21.33 18.72
C ASN A 464 24.52 -20.93 19.90
N TYR A 465 23.23 -20.70 19.63
CA TYR A 465 22.25 -20.39 20.67
C TYR A 465 22.02 -21.61 21.58
N LEU A 466 21.77 -22.79 21.02
CA LEU A 466 21.51 -24.02 21.79
C LEU A 466 22.71 -24.44 22.63
N SER A 467 23.92 -24.33 22.10
CA SER A 467 25.16 -24.57 22.84
C SER A 467 25.30 -23.66 24.07
N ARG A 468 24.78 -22.42 24.00
CA ARG A 468 24.73 -21.52 25.14
C ARG A 468 23.60 -21.90 26.11
N PHE A 469 22.43 -22.25 25.58
CA PHE A 469 21.27 -22.69 26.38
C PHE A 469 21.57 -23.95 27.20
N GLU A 470 22.21 -24.96 26.60
CA GLU A 470 22.58 -26.19 27.31
C GLU A 470 23.61 -25.92 28.42
N ARG A 471 24.58 -25.02 28.18
CA ARG A 471 25.52 -24.57 29.22
C ARG A 471 24.81 -23.84 30.35
N TYR A 472 23.84 -22.99 30.02
CA TYR A 472 23.00 -22.29 31.00
C TYR A 472 22.18 -23.28 31.83
N LYS A 473 21.51 -24.25 31.20
CA LYS A 473 20.72 -25.29 31.87
C LYS A 473 21.57 -26.17 32.79
N ARG A 474 22.79 -26.54 32.38
CA ARG A 474 23.74 -27.33 33.21
C ARG A 474 24.24 -26.57 34.44
N ARG A 475 24.33 -25.25 34.38
CA ARG A 475 24.78 -24.43 35.52
C ARG A 475 23.75 -24.37 36.65
N GLY A 476 22.53 -24.84 36.43
CA GLY A 476 21.52 -24.97 37.49
C GLY A 476 21.25 -23.66 38.21
N ASP A 477 21.33 -22.52 37.51
CA ASP A 477 21.10 -21.21 38.10
C ASP A 477 19.63 -21.14 38.53
N LYS A 478 19.38 -21.41 39.82
CA LYS A 478 18.08 -21.30 40.52
C LYS A 478 17.57 -19.86 40.64
N ASN A 479 18.06 -18.94 39.82
CA ASN A 479 17.58 -17.57 39.76
C ASN A 479 16.55 -17.46 38.64
N ASP A 480 15.32 -17.90 38.94
CA ASP A 480 14.12 -17.65 38.12
C ASP A 480 13.84 -16.14 37.88
N ASN A 481 14.62 -15.26 38.53
CA ASN A 481 14.46 -13.80 38.52
C ASN A 481 15.42 -13.04 37.58
N LEU A 482 15.98 -13.66 36.54
CA LEU A 482 16.62 -12.90 35.43
C LEU A 482 15.67 -11.85 34.82
N ARG A 483 14.36 -12.07 34.92
CA ARG A 483 13.29 -11.17 34.44
C ARG A 483 13.00 -9.98 35.36
N GLU A 484 13.28 -10.10 36.67
CA GLU A 484 13.01 -9.03 37.66
C GLU A 484 14.25 -8.19 37.98
N ARG A 485 15.46 -8.68 37.69
CA ARG A 485 16.72 -8.05 38.15
C ARG A 485 17.26 -6.91 37.30
N PHE A 486 16.79 -6.69 36.07
CA PHE A 486 17.50 -5.83 35.12
C PHE A 486 16.59 -4.80 34.42
N ASP A 487 16.23 -3.77 35.17
CA ASP A 487 15.92 -2.46 34.59
C ASP A 487 17.27 -1.74 34.36
N VAL A 488 17.90 -2.02 33.21
CA VAL A 488 19.20 -1.42 32.87
C VAL A 488 19.01 0.10 32.79
N ASN A 489 19.88 0.85 33.47
CA ASN A 489 19.79 2.31 33.55
C ASN A 489 19.53 2.91 32.16
N ARG A 490 18.40 3.61 32.01
CA ARG A 490 17.95 4.18 30.73
C ARG A 490 19.02 5.04 30.08
N ASN A 491 19.81 5.79 30.85
CA ASN A 491 20.88 6.63 30.31
C ASN A 491 22.00 5.78 29.66
N TYR A 492 22.32 4.63 30.22
CA TYR A 492 23.30 3.70 29.66
C TYR A 492 22.80 3.08 28.34
N LEU A 493 21.53 2.67 28.31
CA LEU A 493 20.91 2.17 27.08
C LEU A 493 20.87 3.24 25.98
N GLU A 494 20.56 4.49 26.33
CA GLU A 494 20.53 5.60 25.38
C GLU A 494 21.93 5.95 24.82
N GLN A 495 22.99 5.84 25.63
CA GLN A 495 24.38 5.96 25.18
C GLN A 495 24.77 4.82 24.22
N MET A 496 24.39 3.58 24.55
CA MET A 496 24.66 2.42 23.70
C MET A 496 23.93 2.50 22.35
N VAL A 497 22.69 2.99 22.33
CA VAL A 497 21.97 3.28 21.08
C VAL A 497 22.72 4.32 20.24
N ALA A 498 23.14 5.43 20.84
CA ALA A 498 23.87 6.49 20.14
C ALA A 498 25.23 6.00 19.59
N LEU A 499 25.95 5.16 20.33
CA LEU A 499 27.20 4.54 19.87
C LEU A 499 26.96 3.62 18.66
N ARG A 500 25.91 2.79 18.71
CA ARG A 500 25.57 1.89 17.60
C ARG A 500 25.15 2.66 16.35
N GLU A 501 24.43 3.77 16.51
CA GLU A 501 24.09 4.71 15.42
C GLU A 501 25.34 5.32 14.79
N ARG A 502 26.30 5.78 15.59
CA ARG A 502 27.57 6.37 15.10
C ARG A 502 28.45 5.36 14.36
N LEU A 503 28.61 4.15 14.90
CA LEU A 503 29.43 3.10 14.27
C LEU A 503 28.91 2.65 12.91
N GLN A 504 27.61 2.79 12.65
CA GLN A 504 27.02 2.45 11.34
C GLN A 504 27.12 3.57 10.32
N ILE A 505 27.20 4.83 10.75
CA ILE A 505 27.52 5.95 9.87
C ILE A 505 28.96 5.85 9.37
N ILE A 506 29.88 5.36 10.21
CA ILE A 506 31.30 5.17 9.87
C ILE A 506 31.53 3.97 8.93
N ASN A 507 30.64 2.98 8.94
CA ASN A 507 30.71 1.79 8.06
C ASN A 507 29.89 1.94 6.76
N ARG A 508 29.54 3.17 6.38
CA ARG A 508 28.97 3.55 5.08
C ARG A 508 29.97 4.40 4.33
#